data_AF-A0A8B8TZI0-F1
#
_entry.id   AF-A0A8B8TZI0-F1
#
_cell.length_a   1.000
_cell.length_b   1.000
_cell.length_c   1.000
_cell.angle_alpha   90.00
_cell.angle_beta   90.00
_cell.angle_gamma   90.00
#
_symmetry.space_group_name_H-M   'P 1'
#
loop_
_entity.id
_entity.type
_entity.pdbx_description
1 polymer ?
#
loop_
_entity_poly.entity_id
_entity_poly.type
_entity_poly.pdbx_seq_one_letter_code
_entity_poly.pdbx_strand_id
1 'polypeptide(L)'
;MATSLGTTPGGTTPTGLTPAGTTPESEKGAEFQEHEKILSPDFLSVAQITEMLAEDVDGVQQKLQKFLSFKNLQTCLKEASLLDYYVSGFLWARGMDFSIIQHSKFMTLLNMLLHNLRTLHMSLEDSIKWLGEVMAEIGPSRSQKYEEWNTFDVKQANAIVDYLKISLFQHYKLYEFLFYSAREEILIGTENYII
;
A
#
# COMPACT_ATOMS: atom_id res chain seq x y z
N MET A 1 8.79 -7.86 79.36
CA MET A 1 9.25 -6.74 80.22
C MET A 1 9.85 -5.67 79.31
N ALA A 2 9.50 -4.40 79.58
CA ALA A 2 10.02 -3.12 79.05
C ALA A 2 9.94 -2.89 77.52
N THR A 3 9.04 -2.07 76.97
CA THR A 3 9.00 -0.57 76.89
C THR A 3 10.35 0.03 76.47
N SER A 4 10.49 0.84 75.41
CA SER A 4 9.94 2.20 75.31
C SER A 4 10.32 2.91 73.99
N LEU A 5 9.37 3.68 73.45
CA LEU A 5 9.38 5.02 72.79
C LEU A 5 10.73 5.64 72.37
N GLY A 6 10.88 6.41 71.27
CA GLY A 6 9.92 7.03 70.35
C GLY A 6 10.58 8.05 69.39
N THR A 7 9.73 8.84 68.70
CA THR A 7 9.92 10.17 68.07
C THR A 7 10.72 10.37 66.75
N THR A 8 9.97 10.86 65.74
CA THR A 8 10.30 11.65 64.50
C THR A 8 10.96 13.03 64.80
N PRO A 9 11.30 13.98 63.86
CA PRO A 9 11.10 14.07 62.37
C PRO A 9 12.28 14.68 61.52
N GLY A 10 12.17 14.62 60.19
CA GLY A 10 12.22 15.77 59.25
C GLY A 10 13.51 16.56 58.91
N GLY A 11 13.81 16.62 57.58
CA GLY A 11 14.57 17.70 56.88
C GLY A 11 16.10 17.52 56.87
N THR A 12 16.89 17.83 55.84
CA THR A 12 16.80 18.62 54.60
C THR A 12 18.05 18.28 53.74
N THR A 13 17.96 18.29 52.41
CA THR A 13 19.07 18.15 51.44
C THR A 13 20.03 19.38 51.51
N PRO A 14 21.30 19.34 51.02
CA PRO A 14 21.53 19.55 49.57
C PRO A 14 22.83 18.95 48.94
N THR A 15 22.74 18.69 47.63
CA THR A 15 23.73 18.90 46.53
C THR A 15 25.14 18.28 46.55
N GLY A 16 25.49 17.60 45.44
CA GLY A 16 26.87 17.61 44.92
C GLY A 16 27.28 16.44 44.00
N LEU A 17 27.00 16.57 42.68
CA LEU A 17 27.78 16.19 41.48
C LEU A 17 28.66 14.91 41.53
N THR A 18 28.55 13.93 40.61
CA THR A 18 29.11 13.88 39.22
C THR A 18 28.88 12.44 38.65
N PRO A 19 29.23 12.09 37.39
CA PRO A 19 28.65 12.43 36.09
C PRO A 19 27.91 11.25 35.39
N ALA A 20 27.26 11.63 34.29
CA ALA A 20 26.60 10.83 33.27
C ALA A 20 27.31 9.54 32.83
N GLY A 21 26.51 8.48 32.72
CA GLY A 21 26.83 7.24 32.01
C GLY A 21 25.65 6.86 31.11
N THR A 22 25.82 7.18 29.82
CA THR A 22 25.24 6.52 28.65
C THR A 22 23.72 6.37 28.54
N THR A 23 23.12 7.36 27.88
CA THR A 23 21.88 7.24 27.12
C THR A 23 22.07 6.30 25.91
N PRO A 24 21.17 5.32 25.67
CA PRO A 24 20.93 4.79 24.34
C PRO A 24 19.66 5.44 23.78
N GLU A 25 19.70 6.76 23.55
CA GLU A 25 18.66 7.47 22.76
C GLU A 25 19.26 7.85 21.41
N SER A 26 19.66 6.85 20.62
CA SER A 26 19.99 7.10 19.22
C SER A 26 19.87 5.87 18.31
N GLU A 27 19.03 4.90 18.67
CA GLU A 27 18.68 3.79 17.77
C GLU A 27 17.18 3.80 17.43
N LYS A 28 16.35 4.35 18.31
CA LYS A 28 14.90 4.44 18.12
C LYS A 28 14.45 5.53 17.14
N GLY A 29 15.35 6.36 16.62
CA GLY A 29 15.04 7.38 15.61
C GLY A 29 15.23 6.92 14.17
N ALA A 30 16.06 5.88 13.96
CA ALA A 30 16.37 5.35 12.63
C ALA A 30 15.31 4.35 12.16
N GLU A 31 14.80 3.51 13.08
CA GLU A 31 13.73 2.56 12.76
C GLU A 31 12.42 3.28 12.38
N PHE A 32 12.09 4.40 13.04
CA PHE A 32 10.85 5.14 12.77
C PHE A 32 10.85 5.93 11.45
N GLN A 33 12.01 6.17 10.82
CA GLN A 33 12.09 6.78 9.48
C GLN A 33 11.88 5.77 8.33
N GLU A 34 11.87 4.46 8.60
CA GLU A 34 11.60 3.47 7.55
C GLU A 34 10.10 3.30 7.25
N HIS A 35 9.23 3.62 8.20
CA HIS A 35 7.80 3.31 8.12
C HIS A 35 6.99 4.33 7.29
N GLU A 36 7.52 5.53 7.06
CA GLU A 36 6.94 6.50 6.12
C GLU A 36 7.15 6.09 4.64
N LYS A 37 7.95 5.04 4.37
CA LYS A 37 8.35 4.63 3.01
C LYS A 37 7.44 3.61 2.34
N ILE A 38 6.60 2.86 3.06
CA ILE A 38 5.96 1.68 2.43
C ILE A 38 5.04 2.08 1.26
N LEU A 39 4.24 3.14 1.42
CA LEU A 39 3.40 3.70 0.35
C LEU A 39 3.88 5.09 -0.10
N SER A 40 5.19 5.31 -0.12
CA SER A 40 5.80 6.55 -0.59
C SER A 40 6.92 6.22 -1.59
N PRO A 41 6.99 6.88 -2.76
CA PRO A 41 6.13 7.99 -3.20
C PRO A 41 4.73 7.53 -3.64
N ASP A 42 3.79 8.47 -3.61
CA ASP A 42 2.43 8.24 -4.10
C ASP A 42 2.44 7.95 -5.61
N PHE A 43 1.64 6.96 -6.03
CA PHE A 43 1.47 6.61 -7.43
C PHE A 43 0.73 7.71 -8.21
N LEU A 44 -0.33 8.27 -7.62
CA LEU A 44 -1.09 9.39 -8.19
C LEU A 44 -1.04 10.57 -7.25
N SER A 45 -0.73 11.75 -7.78
CA SER A 45 -0.74 12.98 -7.00
C SER A 45 -2.15 13.41 -6.61
N VAL A 46 -2.26 14.20 -5.54
CA VAL A 46 -3.52 14.84 -5.09
C VAL A 46 -4.22 15.59 -6.23
N ALA A 47 -3.47 16.29 -7.08
CA ALA A 47 -4.01 17.01 -8.23
C ALA A 47 -4.65 16.06 -9.25
N GLN A 48 -3.96 14.96 -9.59
CA GLN A 48 -4.46 13.96 -10.52
C GLN A 48 -5.71 13.25 -9.99
N ILE A 49 -5.73 12.88 -8.70
CA ILE A 49 -6.91 12.30 -8.06
C ILE A 49 -8.09 13.29 -8.12
N THR A 50 -7.88 14.54 -7.71
CA THR A 50 -8.93 15.57 -7.70
C THR A 50 -9.50 15.80 -9.09
N GLU A 51 -8.64 15.87 -10.10
CA GLU A 51 -9.05 16.03 -11.50
C GLU A 51 -9.89 14.84 -11.98
N MET A 52 -9.46 13.61 -11.71
CA MET A 52 -10.19 12.39 -12.13
C MET A 52 -11.50 12.18 -11.37
N LEU A 53 -11.61 12.64 -10.13
CA LEU A 53 -12.85 12.53 -9.35
C LEU A 53 -14.00 13.36 -9.96
N ALA A 54 -13.69 14.42 -10.72
CA ALA A 54 -14.68 15.25 -11.40
C ALA A 54 -15.18 14.69 -12.74
N GLU A 55 -14.61 13.57 -13.20
CA GLU A 55 -14.88 13.00 -14.52
C GLU A 55 -15.83 11.80 -14.45
N ASP A 56 -16.44 11.47 -15.58
CA ASP A 56 -17.14 10.21 -15.76
C ASP A 56 -16.17 9.03 -15.95
N VAL A 57 -16.71 7.83 -16.20
CA VAL A 57 -15.92 6.60 -16.36
C VAL A 57 -14.94 6.72 -17.54
N ASP A 58 -15.39 7.26 -18.67
CA ASP A 58 -14.57 7.41 -19.87
C ASP A 58 -13.45 8.43 -19.66
N GLY A 59 -13.74 9.54 -18.97
CA GLY A 59 -12.74 10.55 -18.62
C GLY A 59 -11.67 10.02 -17.66
N VAL A 60 -12.05 9.23 -16.65
CA VAL A 60 -11.09 8.54 -15.76
C VAL A 60 -10.19 7.60 -16.57
N GLN A 61 -10.76 6.79 -17.46
CA GLN A 61 -10.00 5.87 -18.30
C GLN A 61 -8.99 6.61 -19.19
N GLN A 62 -9.41 7.69 -19.86
CA GLN A 62 -8.52 8.48 -20.72
C GLN A 62 -7.36 9.10 -19.93
N LYS A 63 -7.62 9.66 -18.74
CA LYS A 63 -6.57 10.27 -17.92
C LYS A 63 -5.59 9.22 -17.37
N LEU A 64 -6.08 8.06 -16.91
CA LEU A 64 -5.21 6.97 -16.46
C LEU A 64 -4.39 6.39 -17.61
N GLN A 65 -4.98 6.21 -18.79
CA GLN A 65 -4.25 5.76 -19.98
C GLN A 65 -3.09 6.72 -20.31
N LYS A 66 -3.37 8.02 -20.31
CA LYS A 66 -2.37 9.06 -20.57
C LYS A 66 -1.27 9.06 -19.52
N PHE A 67 -1.63 8.97 -18.24
CA PHE A 67 -0.69 8.91 -17.13
C PHE A 67 0.24 7.69 -17.22
N LEU A 68 -0.32 6.51 -17.50
CA LEU A 68 0.42 5.26 -17.67
C LEU A 68 1.22 5.19 -18.99
N SER A 69 1.03 6.15 -19.89
CA SER A 69 1.64 6.20 -21.22
C SER A 69 1.35 4.96 -22.08
N PHE A 70 0.18 4.35 -21.91
CA PHE A 70 -0.27 3.21 -22.71
C PHE A 70 -0.76 3.65 -24.09
N LYS A 71 -0.27 2.98 -25.14
CA LYS A 71 -0.49 3.35 -26.54
C LYS A 71 -1.12 2.24 -27.37
N ASN A 72 -1.02 0.99 -26.92
CA ASN A 72 -1.32 -0.19 -27.70
C ASN A 72 -2.50 -0.97 -27.11
N LEU A 73 -3.50 -0.30 -26.53
CA LEU A 73 -4.62 -0.98 -25.85
C LEU A 73 -5.35 -2.00 -26.74
N GLN A 74 -5.43 -1.76 -28.05
CA GLN A 74 -6.10 -2.66 -29.00
C GLN A 74 -5.29 -3.92 -29.35
N THR A 75 -3.98 -3.92 -29.14
CA THR A 75 -3.07 -4.99 -29.58
C THR A 75 -2.21 -5.56 -28.44
N CYS A 76 -2.19 -4.91 -27.30
CA CYS A 76 -1.45 -5.28 -26.11
C CYS A 76 -2.40 -5.56 -24.96
N LEU A 77 -2.79 -6.84 -24.84
CA LEU A 77 -3.64 -7.32 -23.74
C LEU A 77 -3.10 -6.89 -22.36
N LYS A 78 -1.77 -6.88 -22.17
CA LYS A 78 -1.14 -6.44 -20.92
C LYS A 78 -1.42 -4.98 -20.60
N GLU A 79 -1.33 -4.08 -21.57
CA GLU A 79 -1.66 -2.66 -21.36
C GLU A 79 -3.16 -2.48 -21.08
N ALA A 80 -4.01 -3.16 -21.86
CA ALA A 80 -5.46 -3.11 -21.68
C ALA A 80 -5.89 -3.60 -20.29
N SER A 81 -5.47 -4.80 -19.88
CA SER A 81 -5.83 -5.36 -18.58
C SER A 81 -5.28 -4.55 -17.40
N LEU A 82 -4.10 -3.95 -17.54
CA LEU A 82 -3.57 -3.04 -16.50
C LEU A 82 -4.42 -1.78 -16.39
N LEU A 83 -4.79 -1.17 -17.52
CA LEU A 83 -5.65 0.01 -17.53
C LEU A 83 -7.01 -0.30 -16.89
N ASP A 84 -7.65 -1.38 -17.32
CA ASP A 84 -8.94 -1.83 -16.77
C ASP A 84 -8.88 -2.01 -15.25
N TYR A 85 -7.80 -2.59 -14.74
CA TYR A 85 -7.63 -2.80 -13.32
C TYR A 85 -7.41 -1.48 -12.54
N TYR A 86 -6.61 -0.54 -13.07
CA TYR A 86 -6.45 0.77 -12.45
C TYR A 86 -7.74 1.59 -12.47
N VAL A 87 -8.49 1.56 -13.58
CA VAL A 87 -9.79 2.23 -13.69
C VAL A 87 -10.78 1.63 -12.71
N SER A 88 -10.89 0.30 -12.66
CA SER A 88 -11.77 -0.40 -11.72
C SER A 88 -11.43 -0.09 -10.27
N GLY A 89 -10.14 -0.07 -9.92
CA GLY A 89 -9.68 0.32 -8.59
C GLY A 89 -10.05 1.75 -8.24
N PHE A 90 -9.77 2.69 -9.13
CA PHE A 90 -10.10 4.10 -8.91
C PHE A 90 -11.62 4.31 -8.71
N LEU A 91 -12.44 3.69 -9.56
CA LEU A 91 -13.90 3.78 -9.48
C LEU A 91 -14.46 3.10 -8.24
N TRP A 92 -13.86 1.99 -7.81
CA TRP A 92 -14.23 1.32 -6.56
C TRP A 92 -13.94 2.20 -5.35
N ALA A 93 -12.74 2.79 -5.27
CA ALA A 93 -12.39 3.72 -4.19
C ALA A 93 -13.33 4.94 -4.16
N ARG A 94 -13.73 5.42 -5.34
CA ARG A 94 -14.73 6.49 -5.48
C ARG A 94 -16.09 6.07 -4.93
N GLY A 95 -16.54 4.86 -5.23
CA GLY A 95 -17.79 4.30 -4.70
C GLY A 95 -17.76 4.03 -3.18
N MET A 96 -16.57 3.98 -2.58
CA MET A 96 -16.36 3.84 -1.14
C MET A 96 -16.27 5.19 -0.40
N ASP A 97 -16.46 6.31 -1.11
CA ASP A 97 -16.36 7.68 -0.59
C ASP A 97 -15.03 7.97 0.13
N PHE A 98 -13.94 7.39 -0.35
CA PHE A 98 -12.61 7.65 0.21
C PHE A 98 -12.22 9.12 0.06
N SER A 99 -11.53 9.68 1.06
CA SER A 99 -10.91 11.01 0.93
C SER A 99 -9.87 11.03 -0.21
N ILE A 100 -9.43 12.20 -0.65
CA ILE A 100 -8.39 12.31 -1.69
C ILE A 100 -7.08 11.62 -1.27
N ILE A 101 -6.71 11.73 0.01
CA ILE A 101 -5.53 11.06 0.57
C ILE A 101 -5.72 9.54 0.61
N GLN A 102 -6.89 9.09 1.05
CA GLN A 102 -7.25 7.66 1.04
C GLN A 102 -7.23 7.08 -0.38
N HIS A 103 -7.77 7.80 -1.37
CA HIS A 103 -7.68 7.43 -2.78
C HIS A 103 -6.23 7.30 -3.23
N SER A 104 -5.39 8.30 -2.95
CA SER A 104 -3.96 8.26 -3.29
C SER A 104 -3.28 7.00 -2.71
N LYS A 105 -3.44 6.76 -1.42
CA LYS A 105 -2.82 5.60 -0.74
C LYS A 105 -3.33 4.27 -1.26
N PHE A 106 -4.64 4.16 -1.51
CA PHE A 106 -5.21 2.96 -2.11
C PHE A 106 -4.66 2.69 -3.52
N MET A 107 -4.57 3.72 -4.36
CA MET A 107 -4.01 3.59 -5.71
C MET A 107 -2.52 3.24 -5.69
N THR A 108 -1.77 3.74 -4.72
CA THR A 108 -0.37 3.33 -4.48
C THR A 108 -0.28 1.86 -4.09
N LEU A 109 -1.14 1.39 -3.17
CA LEU A 109 -1.21 -0.03 -2.78
C LEU A 109 -1.48 -0.94 -3.99
N LEU A 110 -2.45 -0.58 -4.85
CA LEU A 110 -2.74 -1.32 -6.08
C LEU A 110 -1.53 -1.39 -7.02
N ASN A 111 -0.87 -0.25 -7.24
CA ASN A 111 0.30 -0.18 -8.09
C ASN A 111 1.45 -1.06 -7.57
N MET A 112 1.67 -1.08 -6.25
CA MET A 112 2.71 -1.92 -5.64
C MET A 112 2.39 -3.41 -5.76
N LEU A 113 1.15 -3.84 -5.53
CA LEU A 113 0.75 -5.23 -5.72
C LEU A 113 0.97 -5.68 -7.16
N LEU A 114 0.53 -4.88 -8.13
CA LEU A 114 0.76 -5.17 -9.55
C LEU A 114 2.24 -5.14 -9.92
N HIS A 115 3.03 -4.23 -9.35
CA HIS A 115 4.47 -4.18 -9.54
C HIS A 115 5.15 -5.44 -9.01
N ASN A 116 4.85 -5.86 -7.77
CA ASN A 116 5.41 -7.06 -7.16
C ASN A 116 5.06 -8.30 -7.98
N LEU A 117 3.82 -8.40 -8.43
CA LEU A 117 3.37 -9.50 -9.27
C LEU A 117 4.06 -9.51 -10.64
N ARG A 118 4.35 -8.35 -11.24
CA ARG A 118 4.91 -8.25 -12.60
C ARG A 118 6.45 -8.26 -12.64
N THR A 119 7.10 -7.76 -11.60
CA THR A 119 8.55 -7.55 -11.58
C THR A 119 9.25 -8.59 -10.71
N LEU A 120 8.63 -8.99 -9.60
CA LEU A 120 9.24 -9.92 -8.64
C LEU A 120 8.73 -11.35 -8.79
N HIS A 121 7.75 -11.61 -9.67
CA HIS A 121 7.03 -12.89 -9.75
C HIS A 121 6.54 -13.35 -8.37
N MET A 122 6.14 -12.40 -7.51
CA MET A 122 5.79 -12.69 -6.14
C MET A 122 4.60 -13.64 -6.09
N SER A 123 4.76 -14.79 -5.42
CA SER A 123 3.72 -15.81 -5.34
C SER A 123 2.43 -15.27 -4.70
N LEU A 124 1.30 -15.97 -4.89
CA LEU A 124 0.04 -15.59 -4.25
C LEU A 124 0.17 -15.58 -2.72
N GLU A 125 0.85 -16.58 -2.15
CA GLU A 125 1.08 -16.68 -0.71
C GLU A 125 1.87 -15.49 -0.18
N ASP A 126 2.99 -15.17 -0.84
CA ASP A 126 3.83 -14.03 -0.48
C ASP A 126 3.09 -12.69 -0.67
N SER A 127 2.27 -12.57 -1.71
CA SER A 127 1.45 -11.38 -1.97
C SER A 127 0.42 -11.14 -0.86
N ILE A 128 -0.22 -12.20 -0.35
CA ILE A 128 -1.17 -12.13 0.76
C ILE A 128 -0.45 -11.77 2.06
N LYS A 129 0.72 -12.37 2.31
CA LYS A 129 1.55 -12.06 3.49
C LYS A 129 1.98 -10.59 3.48
N TRP A 130 2.52 -10.12 2.35
CA TRP A 130 2.92 -8.74 2.15
C TRP A 130 1.74 -7.78 2.37
N LEU A 131 0.55 -8.08 1.82
CA LEU A 131 -0.64 -7.27 2.08
C LEU A 131 -0.99 -7.23 3.57
N GLY A 132 -0.89 -8.36 4.28
CA GLY A 132 -1.13 -8.43 5.73
C GLY A 132 -0.19 -7.51 6.53
N GLU A 133 1.09 -7.48 6.16
CA GLU A 133 2.10 -6.59 6.75
C GLU A 133 1.77 -5.12 6.51
N VAL A 134 1.48 -4.75 5.25
CA VAL A 134 1.11 -3.37 4.86
C VAL A 134 -0.18 -2.90 5.54
N MET A 135 -1.19 -3.77 5.63
CA MET A 135 -2.48 -3.43 6.26
C MET A 135 -2.38 -3.33 7.79
N ALA A 136 -1.44 -4.04 8.42
CA ALA A 136 -1.15 -3.89 9.84
C ALA A 136 -0.49 -2.53 10.16
N GLU A 137 0.23 -1.96 9.19
CA GLU A 137 0.91 -0.67 9.32
C GLU A 137 0.00 0.54 9.05
N ILE A 138 -0.90 0.43 8.08
CA ILE A 138 -1.81 1.54 7.68
C ILE A 138 -3.17 1.48 8.42
N GLY A 139 -3.51 0.32 8.97
CA GLY A 139 -4.73 0.12 9.77
C GLY A 139 -4.65 0.81 11.14
N PRO A 140 -5.77 0.91 11.86
CA PRO A 140 -5.82 1.61 13.14
C PRO A 140 -4.87 0.98 14.16
N SER A 141 -3.77 1.69 14.45
CA SER A 141 -2.76 1.27 15.42
C SER A 141 -3.38 1.10 16.81
N ARG A 142 -3.11 -0.02 17.49
CA ARG A 142 -3.51 -0.23 18.92
C ARG A 142 -2.83 0.75 19.89
N SER A 143 -1.83 1.51 19.44
CA SER A 143 -1.18 2.55 20.24
C SER A 143 -1.72 3.92 19.86
N GLN A 144 -2.35 4.62 20.81
CA GLN A 144 -2.93 5.96 20.70
C GLN A 144 -1.92 7.09 20.42
N LYS A 145 -0.70 6.80 19.94
CA LYS A 145 0.36 7.80 19.88
C LYS A 145 0.52 8.52 18.54
N TYR A 146 -0.13 8.07 17.48
CA TYR A 146 -0.06 8.76 16.19
C TYR A 146 -1.40 8.63 15.44
N GLU A 147 -2.31 9.58 15.67
CA GLU A 147 -3.57 9.73 14.93
C GLU A 147 -3.34 10.01 13.43
N GLU A 148 -2.12 10.37 13.03
CA GLU A 148 -1.72 10.76 11.67
C GLU A 148 -1.57 9.57 10.70
N TRP A 149 -1.51 8.32 11.20
CA TRP A 149 -1.17 7.13 10.40
C TRP A 149 -2.34 6.20 10.12
N ASN A 150 -3.48 6.41 10.78
CA ASN A 150 -4.69 5.62 10.56
C ASN A 150 -5.43 6.16 9.33
N THR A 151 -4.82 6.00 8.15
CA THR A 151 -5.40 6.51 6.90
C THR A 151 -6.73 5.82 6.61
N PHE A 152 -6.91 4.56 6.98
CA PHE A 152 -8.15 3.81 6.84
C PHE A 152 -8.65 3.32 8.20
N ASP A 153 -9.96 3.40 8.43
CA ASP A 153 -10.57 2.73 9.58
C ASP A 153 -10.64 1.20 9.37
N VAL A 154 -11.02 0.46 10.42
CA VAL A 154 -11.12 -1.01 10.36
C VAL A 154 -12.06 -1.49 9.25
N LYS A 155 -13.18 -0.80 9.02
CA LYS A 155 -14.17 -1.20 8.00
C LYS A 155 -13.62 -0.96 6.61
N GLN A 156 -13.00 0.20 6.38
CA GLN A 156 -12.35 0.55 5.13
C GLN A 156 -11.19 -0.40 4.81
N ALA A 157 -10.37 -0.73 5.81
CA ALA A 157 -9.28 -1.68 5.67
C ALA A 157 -9.78 -3.09 5.28
N ASN A 158 -10.84 -3.58 5.93
CA ASN A 158 -11.45 -4.86 5.53
C ASN A 158 -12.03 -4.81 4.11
N ALA A 159 -12.69 -3.71 3.75
CA ALA A 159 -13.23 -3.54 2.40
C ALA A 159 -12.13 -3.55 1.33
N ILE A 160 -10.98 -2.93 1.60
CA ILE A 160 -9.79 -2.98 0.72
C ILE A 160 -9.30 -4.41 0.56
N VAL A 161 -9.12 -5.14 1.67
CA VAL A 161 -8.68 -6.53 1.64
C VAL A 161 -9.66 -7.39 0.83
N ASP A 162 -10.97 -7.22 1.05
CA ASP A 162 -11.98 -7.99 0.35
C ASP A 162 -12.05 -7.65 -1.14
N TYR A 163 -11.89 -6.37 -1.50
CA TYR A 163 -11.75 -5.95 -2.89
C TYR A 163 -10.54 -6.62 -3.56
N LEU A 164 -9.37 -6.62 -2.91
CA LEU A 164 -8.15 -7.22 -3.46
C LEU A 164 -8.25 -8.74 -3.60
N LYS A 165 -8.92 -9.40 -2.66
CA LYS A 165 -9.20 -10.84 -2.74
C LYS A 165 -9.99 -11.19 -4.00
N ILE A 166 -11.07 -10.48 -4.28
CA ILE A 166 -11.95 -10.80 -5.41
C ILE A 166 -11.41 -10.28 -6.75
N SER A 167 -10.74 -9.12 -6.75
CA SER A 167 -10.31 -8.47 -7.99
C SER A 167 -8.97 -9.00 -8.49
N LEU A 168 -7.98 -9.19 -7.60
CA LEU A 168 -6.63 -9.59 -7.97
C LEU A 168 -6.33 -11.05 -7.62
N PHE A 169 -6.50 -11.43 -6.35
CA PHE A 169 -6.01 -12.72 -5.85
C PHE A 169 -6.81 -13.91 -6.39
N GLN A 170 -8.12 -13.78 -6.53
CA GLN A 170 -8.96 -14.79 -7.17
C GLN A 170 -8.54 -15.04 -8.63
N HIS A 171 -8.06 -14.00 -9.33
CA HIS A 171 -7.60 -14.07 -10.71
C HIS A 171 -6.07 -14.16 -10.84
N TYR A 172 -5.36 -14.49 -9.75
CA TYR A 172 -3.90 -14.41 -9.70
C TYR A 172 -3.23 -15.19 -10.84
N LYS A 173 -3.70 -16.40 -11.15
CA LYS A 173 -3.15 -17.22 -12.23
C LYS A 173 -3.34 -16.61 -13.62
N LEU A 174 -4.41 -15.86 -13.83
CA LEU A 174 -4.63 -15.11 -15.06
C LEU A 174 -3.60 -13.98 -15.18
N TYR A 175 -3.38 -13.21 -14.11
CA TYR A 175 -2.38 -12.14 -14.12
C TYR A 175 -0.94 -12.67 -14.23
N GLU A 176 -0.63 -13.78 -13.56
CA GLU A 176 0.65 -14.49 -13.71
C GLU A 176 0.88 -14.91 -15.17
N PHE A 177 -0.11 -15.56 -15.79
CA PHE A 177 -0.07 -15.89 -17.22
C PHE A 177 0.09 -14.64 -18.10
N LEU A 178 -0.69 -13.59 -17.86
CA LEU A 178 -0.64 -12.34 -18.63
C LEU A 178 0.74 -11.68 -18.60
N PHE A 179 1.44 -11.70 -17.46
CA PHE A 179 2.72 -11.04 -17.32
C PHE A 179 3.90 -11.90 -17.78
N TYR A 180 3.77 -13.23 -17.75
CA TYR A 180 4.90 -14.13 -17.85
C TYR A 180 4.80 -15.24 -18.88
N SER A 181 3.64 -15.44 -19.48
CA SER A 181 3.57 -16.30 -20.65
C SER A 181 4.38 -15.66 -21.77
N ALA A 182 5.42 -16.36 -22.20
CA ALA A 182 5.99 -16.12 -23.51
C ALA A 182 4.81 -16.18 -24.47
N ARG A 183 4.53 -15.08 -25.19
CA ARG A 183 3.56 -15.16 -26.27
C ARG A 183 4.09 -16.26 -27.18
N GLU A 184 3.44 -17.41 -27.20
CA GLU A 184 3.52 -18.31 -28.34
C GLU A 184 3.05 -17.45 -29.50
N GLU A 185 4.03 -16.89 -30.21
CA GLU A 185 3.86 -16.37 -31.53
C GLU A 185 3.15 -17.50 -32.28
N ILE A 186 1.86 -17.30 -32.60
CA ILE A 186 1.20 -18.17 -33.57
C ILE A 186 1.97 -17.89 -34.86
N LEU A 187 3.04 -18.66 -35.08
CA LEU A 187 3.62 -18.89 -36.39
C LEU A 187 2.49 -19.54 -37.17
N ILE A 188 1.65 -18.72 -37.79
CA ILE A 188 0.80 -19.16 -38.89
C ILE A 188 1.79 -19.64 -39.93
N GLY A 189 2.08 -20.94 -39.89
CA GLY A 189 2.88 -21.61 -40.90
C GLY A 189 2.23 -21.28 -42.23
N THR A 190 2.96 -20.56 -43.07
CA THR A 190 2.59 -20.35 -44.46
C THR A 190 2.43 -21.73 -45.09
N GLU A 191 1.21 -22.25 -45.14
CA GLU A 191 0.88 -23.33 -46.06
C GLU A 191 0.99 -22.72 -47.47
N ASN A 192 2.20 -22.80 -48.03
CA ASN A 192 2.44 -22.61 -49.44
C ASN A 192 1.62 -23.67 -50.17
N TYR A 193 0.39 -23.33 -50.56
CA TYR A 193 -0.29 -24.03 -51.64
C TYR A 193 0.47 -23.72 -52.93
N ILE A 194 1.46 -24.56 -53.24
CA ILE A 194 1.91 -24.78 -54.61
C ILE A 194 0.93 -25.79 -55.21
N ILE A 195 -0.01 -25.32 -56.03
CA ILE A 195 -0.63 -26.11 -57.10
C ILE A 195 -0.78 -25.21 -58.32
#